data_AF-A0A5C8UE82-F1
#
_entry.id   AF-A0A5C8UE82-F1
#
_cell.length_a   1.000
_cell.length_b   1.000
_cell.length_c   1.000
_cell.angle_alpha   90.00
_cell.angle_beta   90.00
_cell.angle_gamma   90.00
#
_symmetry.space_group_name_H-M   'P 1'
#
loop_
_entity.id
_entity.type
_entity.pdbx_description
1 polymer ?
#
loop_
_entity_poly.entity_id
_entity_poly.type
_entity_poly.pdbx_seq_one_letter_code
_entity_poly.pdbx_strand_id
1 'polypeptide(L)'
;MRARTGDPGRALALHALPRRSLDRRPAVIAGRRASCQKRPMLMMDVLSDVRRSLLSRGSERRARRAGLGRTPRILVIGTCQGSAVAQAMSLLLPDAAVTGLSAFTLNRRFPRLADLLAEARRHDFVFTNHYLPPFRDGGDLLGLLAETRAVLIPSVVFAAFHPDQVRVGMDERRPAYGGLLSPMGHAHSALALFGHLEGVGLDGTLGLYDGRIYGELGYYDQWNASAEGLRVLGAQAGYDFDADLIRWSRRGCFMHSDNHPKMYVAADLARGLLDKAGIPYVPCDLDSYLADTLIAGGTWPVYPDIARHYGVPGNTLFFKVETPRSGPARTMTLRAFVEASFARYRTVPDEALTCARVAAWRADPAIRGMLRAAAGR
;
A
#
# COMPACT_ATOMS: atom_id res chain seq x y z
N MET A 1 -35.16 25.05 -23.38
CA MET A 1 -34.23 26.20 -23.30
C MET A 1 -33.30 25.99 -22.10
N ARG A 2 -32.07 25.51 -22.39
CA ARG A 2 -30.80 25.47 -21.60
C ARG A 2 -30.87 25.01 -20.12
N ALA A 3 -30.53 23.77 -19.77
CA ALA A 3 -29.20 23.10 -19.73
C ALA A 3 -28.17 23.77 -18.79
N ARG A 4 -27.89 23.12 -17.64
CA ARG A 4 -26.61 23.21 -16.93
C ARG A 4 -26.23 21.81 -16.44
N THR A 5 -25.16 21.31 -17.03
CA THR A 5 -24.42 20.08 -16.73
C THR A 5 -23.52 20.32 -15.51
N GLY A 6 -23.67 19.47 -14.48
CA GLY A 6 -22.79 19.43 -13.31
C GLY A 6 -21.93 18.16 -13.35
N ASP A 7 -20.62 18.36 -13.31
CA ASP A 7 -19.51 17.40 -13.39
C ASP A 7 -19.35 16.62 -12.06
N PRO A 8 -19.46 15.28 -12.02
CA PRO A 8 -19.26 14.48 -10.80
C PRO A 8 -17.83 13.91 -10.78
N GLY A 9 -16.87 14.69 -10.31
CA GLY A 9 -15.48 14.24 -10.21
C GLY A 9 -14.66 15.06 -9.24
N ARG A 10 -14.85 14.87 -7.92
CA ARG A 10 -13.87 15.26 -6.87
C ARG A 10 -14.33 14.86 -5.46
N ALA A 11 -13.74 13.81 -4.91
CA ALA A 11 -13.71 13.59 -3.47
C ALA A 11 -12.45 12.79 -3.08
N LEU A 12 -11.34 13.51 -2.86
CA LEU A 12 -10.26 13.20 -1.91
C LEU A 12 -9.17 14.27 -2.07
N ALA A 13 -9.19 15.28 -1.20
CA ALA A 13 -8.04 16.15 -0.96
C ALA A 13 -8.09 16.66 0.48
N LEU A 14 -7.17 16.17 1.30
CA LEU A 14 -6.86 16.74 2.60
C LEU A 14 -6.24 18.13 2.43
N HIS A 15 -6.73 19.06 3.26
CA HIS A 15 -6.37 20.46 3.47
C HIS A 15 -5.13 21.06 2.76
N ALA A 16 -5.36 22.09 1.94
CA ALA A 16 -4.41 23.17 1.66
C ALA A 16 -5.12 24.53 1.70
N LEU A 17 -4.57 25.49 2.45
CA LEU A 17 -5.03 26.90 2.57
C LEU A 17 -4.50 27.78 1.40
N PRO A 18 -5.08 28.98 1.16
CA PRO A 18 -5.29 29.50 -0.18
C PRO A 18 -4.18 30.43 -0.71
N ARG A 19 -3.97 30.41 -2.04
CA ARG A 19 -3.24 31.47 -2.77
C ARG A 19 -4.20 32.28 -3.64
N ARG A 20 -4.02 33.60 -3.59
CA ARG A 20 -4.79 34.62 -4.29
C ARG A 20 -4.62 34.57 -5.82
N SER A 21 -5.72 34.90 -6.49
CA SER A 21 -5.90 35.13 -7.91
C SER A 21 -5.09 36.31 -8.45
N LEU A 22 -4.60 36.21 -9.69
CA LEU A 22 -4.47 37.35 -10.59
C LEU A 22 -4.64 36.90 -12.05
N ASP A 23 -5.03 37.89 -12.85
CA ASP A 23 -5.86 37.86 -14.04
C ASP A 23 -5.26 37.27 -15.33
N ARG A 24 -6.15 36.90 -16.25
CA ARG A 24 -5.84 36.57 -17.65
C ARG A 24 -5.79 37.84 -18.51
N ARG A 25 -4.89 37.88 -19.50
CA ARG A 25 -5.21 38.19 -20.92
C ARG A 25 -4.04 37.81 -21.87
N PRO A 26 -4.28 37.49 -23.15
CA PRO A 26 -3.31 36.88 -24.07
C PRO A 26 -2.86 37.80 -25.23
N ALA A 27 -1.69 37.51 -25.84
CA ALA A 27 -1.43 37.64 -27.30
C ALA A 27 -0.02 37.15 -27.75
N VAL A 28 -0.01 36.18 -28.67
CA VAL A 28 0.69 36.08 -29.99
C VAL A 28 2.23 36.28 -30.15
N ILE A 29 2.88 35.15 -30.51
CA ILE A 29 3.91 34.84 -31.57
C ILE A 29 5.13 35.78 -31.79
N ALA A 30 6.35 35.26 -31.56
CA ALA A 30 7.41 35.01 -32.58
C ALA A 30 8.83 34.81 -31.99
N GLY A 31 9.54 33.77 -32.44
CA GLY A 31 10.97 33.84 -32.84
C GLY A 31 12.11 33.80 -31.80
N ARG A 32 12.83 32.67 -31.81
CA ARG A 32 14.31 32.52 -31.75
C ARG A 32 15.10 32.96 -30.49
N ARG A 33 15.68 31.97 -29.78
CA ARG A 33 17.14 31.67 -29.60
C ARG A 33 17.39 30.98 -28.26
N ALA A 34 18.24 29.96 -28.30
CA ALA A 34 18.73 29.23 -27.14
C ALA A 34 19.47 30.16 -26.17
N SER A 35 19.11 30.12 -24.89
CA SER A 35 19.98 30.55 -23.80
C SER A 35 19.86 29.58 -22.63
N CYS A 36 21.01 29.13 -22.15
CA CYS A 36 21.19 28.26 -20.99
C CYS A 36 20.88 29.08 -19.72
N GLN A 37 19.61 29.15 -19.32
CA GLN A 37 19.22 29.70 -18.02
C GLN A 37 19.34 28.62 -16.94
N LYS A 38 20.34 28.78 -16.06
CA LYS A 38 20.41 28.06 -14.79
C LYS A 38 19.14 28.39 -13.98
N ARG A 39 18.29 27.40 -13.75
CA ARG A 39 17.17 27.52 -12.81
C ARG A 39 17.73 27.80 -11.40
N PRO A 40 17.17 28.75 -10.64
CA PRO A 40 17.54 28.92 -9.25
C PRO A 40 17.06 27.68 -8.48
N MET A 41 18.01 26.96 -7.88
CA MET A 41 17.76 25.81 -7.01
C MET A 41 16.97 26.31 -5.80
N LEU A 42 15.75 25.81 -5.59
CA LEU A 42 14.95 26.17 -4.42
C LEU A 42 15.67 25.69 -3.17
N MET A 43 15.63 26.47 -2.08
CA MET A 43 16.35 26.14 -0.83
C MET A 43 15.97 24.76 -0.27
N MET A 44 14.78 24.24 -0.59
CA MET A 44 14.39 22.86 -0.26
C MET A 44 15.13 21.79 -1.08
N ASP A 45 15.46 22.06 -2.35
CA ASP A 45 16.22 21.14 -3.20
C ASP A 45 17.66 21.04 -2.68
N VAL A 46 18.28 22.17 -2.35
CA VAL A 46 19.62 22.24 -1.74
C VAL A 46 19.66 21.47 -0.41
N LEU A 47 18.65 21.65 0.46
CA LEU A 47 18.58 20.92 1.74
C LEU A 47 18.35 19.42 1.54
N SER A 48 17.59 19.03 0.52
CA SER A 48 17.37 17.62 0.20
C SER A 48 18.65 16.97 -0.38
N ASP A 49 19.42 17.69 -1.18
CA ASP A 49 20.69 17.23 -1.75
C ASP A 49 21.82 17.17 -0.71
N VAL A 50 21.91 18.16 0.18
CA VAL A 50 22.83 18.13 1.32
C VAL A 50 22.50 16.98 2.26
N ARG A 51 21.22 16.73 2.55
CA ARG A 51 20.78 15.58 3.34
C ARG A 51 21.12 14.27 2.65
N ARG A 52 20.89 14.17 1.33
CA ARG A 52 21.25 12.98 0.52
C ARG A 52 22.76 12.72 0.51
N SER A 53 23.57 13.77 0.38
CA SER A 53 25.04 13.71 0.42
C SER A 53 25.61 13.34 1.80
N LEU A 54 24.99 13.82 2.89
CA LEU A 54 25.40 13.45 4.26
C LEU A 54 24.99 12.00 4.60
N LEU A 55 23.87 11.55 4.07
CA LEU A 55 23.44 10.14 4.17
C LEU A 55 24.39 9.23 3.38
N SER A 56 24.78 9.61 2.15
CA SER A 56 25.72 8.81 1.34
C SER A 56 27.12 8.70 1.98
N ARG A 57 27.71 9.80 2.46
CA ARG A 57 28.99 9.77 3.19
C ARG A 57 28.95 8.94 4.48
N GLY A 58 27.82 8.95 5.18
CA GLY A 58 27.59 8.12 6.37
C GLY A 58 27.42 6.63 6.04
N SER A 59 26.83 6.32 4.88
CA SER A 59 26.73 4.95 4.37
C SER A 59 28.09 4.41 3.91
N GLU A 60 28.89 5.19 3.18
CA GLU A 60 30.23 4.80 2.73
C GLU A 60 31.17 4.51 3.90
N ARG A 61 31.14 5.34 4.96
CA ARG A 61 31.92 5.08 6.18
C ARG A 61 31.48 3.79 6.88
N ARG A 62 30.18 3.47 6.88
CA ARG A 62 29.66 2.21 7.46
C ARG A 62 29.97 1.00 6.60
N ALA A 63 29.84 1.11 5.28
CA ALA A 63 30.26 0.07 4.34
C ALA A 63 31.76 -0.22 4.47
N ARG A 64 32.61 0.82 4.61
CA ARG A 64 34.04 0.66 4.92
C ARG A 64 34.30 0.02 6.29
N ARG A 65 33.48 0.34 7.30
CA ARG A 65 33.58 -0.26 8.64
C ARG A 65 33.09 -1.71 8.67
N ALA A 66 32.15 -2.08 7.82
CA ALA A 66 31.72 -3.45 7.56
C ALA A 66 32.78 -4.23 6.75
N GLY A 67 33.51 -3.55 5.85
CA GLY A 67 34.68 -4.08 5.15
C GLY A 67 35.88 -4.39 6.06
N LEU A 68 35.85 -4.00 7.34
CA LEU A 68 36.81 -4.42 8.36
C LEU A 68 36.34 -5.73 9.02
N GLY A 69 36.33 -6.82 8.26
CA GLY A 69 36.28 -8.20 8.78
C GLY A 69 35.08 -8.62 9.64
N ARG A 70 34.02 -7.81 9.78
CA ARG A 70 32.83 -8.15 10.58
C ARG A 70 31.58 -8.22 9.70
N THR A 71 30.84 -9.32 9.81
CA THR A 71 29.48 -9.52 9.28
C THR A 71 28.62 -8.27 9.49
N PRO A 72 28.12 -7.62 8.41
CA PRO A 72 27.19 -6.50 8.51
C PRO A 72 25.94 -6.90 9.28
N ARG A 73 25.48 -6.05 10.19
CA ARG A 73 24.26 -6.29 10.96
C ARG A 73 23.17 -5.33 10.50
N ILE A 74 22.06 -5.87 10.01
CA ILE A 74 20.96 -5.10 9.42
C ILE A 74 19.71 -5.32 10.25
N LEU A 75 19.04 -4.25 10.64
CA LEU A 75 17.74 -4.28 11.29
C LEU A 75 16.66 -3.82 10.31
N VAL A 76 15.60 -4.60 10.15
CA VAL A 76 14.44 -4.26 9.32
C VAL A 76 13.19 -4.26 10.20
N ILE A 77 12.55 -3.10 10.35
CA ILE A 77 11.35 -2.91 11.17
C ILE A 77 10.18 -2.62 10.25
N GLY A 78 9.09 -3.38 10.32
CA GLY A 78 7.97 -3.04 9.45
C GLY A 78 6.75 -3.92 9.55
N THR A 79 5.81 -3.62 8.68
CA THR A 79 4.60 -4.42 8.49
C THR A 79 4.96 -5.74 7.79
N CYS A 80 3.97 -6.47 7.26
CA CYS A 80 4.19 -7.63 6.40
C CYS A 80 5.19 -7.34 5.26
N GLN A 81 5.14 -6.15 4.66
CA GLN A 81 6.07 -5.75 3.59
C GLN A 81 7.51 -5.62 4.10
N GLY A 82 7.72 -5.10 5.32
CA GLY A 82 9.04 -5.02 5.94
C GLY A 82 9.63 -6.40 6.22
N SER A 83 8.81 -7.35 6.68
CA SER A 83 9.23 -8.75 6.82
C SER A 83 9.63 -9.39 5.48
N ALA A 84 8.88 -9.11 4.42
CA ALA A 84 9.22 -9.58 3.07
C ALA A 84 10.54 -8.99 2.55
N VAL A 85 10.76 -7.69 2.76
CA VAL A 85 12.03 -7.03 2.45
C VAL A 85 13.19 -7.63 3.24
N ALA A 86 13.01 -7.90 4.54
CA ALA A 86 14.03 -8.54 5.37
C ALA A 86 14.42 -9.92 4.83
N GLN A 87 13.43 -10.73 4.43
CA GLN A 87 13.66 -12.05 3.83
C GLN A 87 14.46 -11.96 2.53
N ALA A 88 14.10 -11.02 1.64
CA ALA A 88 14.84 -10.79 0.40
C ALA A 88 16.28 -10.32 0.68
N MET A 89 16.48 -9.40 1.63
CA MET A 89 17.80 -8.92 2.05
C MET A 89 18.69 -10.07 2.57
N SER A 90 18.15 -11.01 3.34
CA SER A 90 18.91 -12.18 3.83
C SER A 90 19.46 -13.05 2.71
N LEU A 91 18.76 -13.15 1.57
CA LEU A 91 19.24 -13.91 0.41
C LEU A 91 20.23 -13.12 -0.45
N LEU A 92 20.06 -11.80 -0.54
CA LEU A 92 20.95 -10.89 -1.27
C LEU A 92 22.29 -10.69 -0.56
N LEU A 93 22.32 -10.88 0.76
CA LEU A 93 23.46 -10.62 1.63
C LEU A 93 23.79 -11.87 2.47
N PRO A 94 24.33 -12.93 1.87
CA PRO A 94 24.56 -14.21 2.55
C PRO A 94 25.48 -14.09 3.77
N ASP A 95 26.39 -13.12 3.77
CA ASP A 95 27.34 -12.87 4.87
C ASP A 95 26.85 -11.84 5.89
N ALA A 96 25.63 -11.31 5.73
CA ALA A 96 25.04 -10.33 6.66
C ALA A 96 24.09 -11.00 7.65
N ALA A 97 24.06 -10.47 8.88
CA ALA A 97 23.03 -10.82 9.85
C ALA A 97 21.85 -9.85 9.72
N VAL A 98 20.77 -10.32 9.09
CA VAL A 98 19.53 -9.55 8.89
C VAL A 98 18.50 -9.93 9.96
N THR A 99 18.10 -8.96 10.77
CA THR A 99 17.09 -9.10 11.82
C THR A 99 15.79 -8.43 11.37
N GLY A 100 14.73 -9.22 11.18
CA GLY A 100 13.38 -8.70 10.93
C GLY A 100 12.56 -8.52 12.22
N LEU A 101 11.95 -7.35 12.40
CA LEU A 101 11.01 -7.05 13.48
C LEU A 101 9.66 -6.61 12.92
N SER A 102 8.60 -7.34 13.28
CA SER A 102 7.23 -6.96 12.93
C SER A 102 6.77 -5.78 13.80
N ALA A 103 6.37 -4.69 13.13
CA ALA A 103 5.73 -3.52 13.72
C ALA A 103 4.48 -3.90 14.52
N PHE A 104 3.81 -5.01 14.17
CA PHE A 104 2.61 -5.47 14.88
C PHE A 104 2.89 -6.10 16.25
N THR A 105 4.16 -6.40 16.54
CA THR A 105 4.57 -6.99 17.83
C THR A 105 5.62 -6.14 18.54
N LEU A 106 5.98 -5.00 17.95
CA LEU A 106 7.16 -4.24 18.34
C LEU A 106 7.01 -3.65 19.73
N ASN A 107 5.86 -3.07 20.08
CA ASN A 107 5.62 -2.49 21.41
C ASN A 107 5.50 -3.54 22.53
N ARG A 108 5.23 -4.82 22.21
CA ARG A 108 5.26 -5.91 23.18
C ARG A 108 6.70 -6.30 23.52
N ARG A 109 7.59 -6.26 22.52
CA ARG A 109 9.01 -6.61 22.66
C ARG A 109 9.85 -5.44 23.17
N PHE A 110 9.52 -4.22 22.75
CA PHE A 110 10.17 -2.96 23.11
C PHE A 110 9.09 -1.96 23.55
N PRO A 111 8.69 -1.96 24.83
CA PRO A 111 7.59 -1.12 25.31
C PRO A 111 7.84 0.39 25.17
N ARG A 112 9.10 0.82 25.12
CA ARG A 112 9.53 2.21 24.94
C ARG A 112 10.37 2.34 23.67
N LEU A 113 10.33 3.48 23.01
CA LEU A 113 11.20 3.76 21.86
C LEU A 113 12.68 3.70 22.29
N ALA A 114 13.01 4.14 23.50
CA ALA A 114 14.37 4.03 24.04
C ALA A 114 14.92 2.58 24.00
N ASP A 115 14.08 1.58 24.26
CA ASP A 115 14.46 0.16 24.24
C ASP A 115 14.73 -0.31 22.79
N LEU A 116 13.91 0.14 21.84
CA LEU A 116 14.12 -0.12 20.41
C LEU A 116 15.40 0.56 19.90
N LEU A 117 15.67 1.79 20.33
CA LEU A 117 16.88 2.52 19.97
C LEU A 117 18.14 1.82 20.48
N ALA A 118 18.09 1.27 21.71
CA ALA A 118 19.19 0.48 22.25
C ALA A 118 19.49 -0.74 21.36
N GLU A 119 18.46 -1.45 20.86
CA GLU A 119 18.65 -2.56 19.92
C GLU A 119 19.12 -2.09 18.53
N ALA A 120 18.57 -0.99 18.03
CA ALA A 120 18.94 -0.42 16.73
C ALA A 120 20.42 -0.02 16.68
N ARG A 121 20.99 0.51 17.79
CA ARG A 121 22.42 0.85 17.89
C ARG A 121 23.36 -0.35 17.77
N ARG A 122 22.86 -1.57 17.92
CA ARG A 122 23.64 -2.81 17.73
C ARG A 122 23.76 -3.20 16.26
N HIS A 123 23.07 -2.50 15.36
CA HIS A 123 23.03 -2.75 13.93
C HIS A 123 23.73 -1.62 13.18
N ASP A 124 24.37 -1.98 12.07
CA ASP A 124 25.07 -1.05 11.19
C ASP A 124 24.07 -0.23 10.36
N PHE A 125 23.01 -0.91 9.91
CA PHE A 125 21.94 -0.34 9.09
C PHE A 125 20.58 -0.64 9.69
N VAL A 126 19.67 0.33 9.59
CA VAL A 126 18.28 0.23 10.04
C VAL A 126 17.38 0.62 8.87
N PHE A 127 16.41 -0.24 8.56
CA PHE A 127 15.35 0.00 7.59
C PHE A 127 14.01 -0.01 8.33
N THR A 128 13.10 0.90 8.01
CA THR A 128 11.78 0.93 8.67
C THR A 128 10.65 1.36 7.75
N ASN A 129 9.48 0.72 7.84
CA ASN A 129 8.26 1.31 7.28
C ASN A 129 7.85 2.59 8.05
N HIS A 130 6.91 3.37 7.48
CA HIS A 130 6.32 4.52 8.16
C HIS A 130 5.49 4.16 9.40
N TYR A 131 4.85 3.00 9.39
CA TYR A 131 4.04 2.57 10.53
C TYR A 131 4.92 2.02 11.66
N LEU A 132 4.78 2.62 12.85
CA LEU A 132 5.22 2.07 14.12
C LEU A 132 4.03 2.04 15.10
N PRO A 133 3.97 1.05 16.01
CA PRO A 133 2.95 1.04 17.04
C PRO A 133 3.19 2.15 18.08
N PRO A 134 2.19 2.50 18.89
CA PRO A 134 2.39 3.42 20.00
C PRO A 134 3.33 2.82 21.05
N PHE A 135 4.30 3.62 21.50
CA PHE A 135 5.22 3.32 22.60
C PHE A 135 4.80 4.01 23.89
N ARG A 136 5.14 3.42 25.05
CA ARG A 136 4.74 3.94 26.38
C ARG A 136 5.37 5.28 26.74
N ASP A 137 6.54 5.57 26.18
CA ASP A 137 7.26 6.84 26.33
C ASP A 137 6.86 7.88 25.28
N GLY A 138 5.82 7.61 24.47
CA GLY A 138 5.34 8.51 23.44
C GLY A 138 6.25 8.61 22.21
N GLY A 139 7.28 7.76 22.12
CA GLY A 139 8.17 7.74 20.97
C GLY A 139 7.45 7.39 19.66
N ASP A 140 8.01 7.87 18.55
CA ASP A 140 7.42 7.75 17.22
C ASP A 140 8.49 7.52 16.14
N LEU A 141 8.06 7.56 14.87
CA LEU A 141 8.94 7.42 13.73
C LEU A 141 9.98 8.54 13.65
N LEU A 142 9.61 9.78 13.97
CA LEU A 142 10.53 10.91 13.88
C LEU A 142 11.67 10.76 14.88
N GLY A 143 11.38 10.33 16.10
CA GLY A 143 12.38 9.99 17.11
C GLY A 143 13.31 8.86 16.65
N LEU A 144 12.77 7.79 16.03
CA LEU A 144 13.59 6.72 15.47
C LEU A 144 14.53 7.23 14.36
N LEU A 145 14.01 8.04 13.43
CA LEU A 145 14.78 8.57 12.29
C LEU A 145 15.88 9.53 12.74
N ALA A 146 15.63 10.36 13.76
CA ALA A 146 16.60 11.30 14.31
C ALA A 146 17.83 10.58 14.89
N GLU A 147 17.63 9.43 15.52
CA GLU A 147 18.66 8.70 16.26
C GLU A 147 19.40 7.64 15.44
N THR A 148 18.75 7.03 14.45
CA THR A 148 19.30 5.85 13.73
C THR A 148 19.73 6.13 12.30
N ARG A 149 19.31 7.26 11.72
CA ARG A 149 19.38 7.54 10.27
C ARG A 149 18.77 6.39 9.45
N ALA A 150 17.70 5.76 9.96
CA ALA A 150 17.08 4.65 9.28
C ALA A 150 16.61 5.04 7.86
N VAL A 151 16.69 4.08 6.94
CA VAL A 151 16.16 4.21 5.59
C VAL A 151 14.70 3.81 5.61
N LEU A 152 13.83 4.68 5.10
CA LEU A 152 12.41 4.39 5.01
C LEU A 152 12.13 3.36 3.91
N ILE A 153 11.39 2.32 4.28
CA ILE A 153 10.81 1.33 3.37
C ILE A 153 9.46 1.91 2.91
N PRO A 154 9.33 2.32 1.64
CA PRO A 154 8.04 2.77 1.12
C PRO A 154 7.00 1.67 1.22
N SER A 155 5.75 2.07 1.43
CA SER A 155 4.62 1.15 1.36
C SER A 155 4.17 0.99 -0.09
N VAL A 156 3.97 -0.26 -0.50
CA VAL A 156 3.36 -0.60 -1.79
C VAL A 156 1.87 -0.80 -1.57
N VAL A 157 1.05 0.15 -2.03
CA VAL A 157 -0.41 0.05 -2.04
C VAL A 157 -0.89 0.34 -3.46
N PHE A 158 -1.66 -0.58 -4.04
CA PHE A 158 -2.11 -0.50 -5.41
C PHE A 158 -3.48 -1.18 -5.56
N ALA A 159 -4.55 -0.39 -5.54
CA ALA A 159 -5.92 -0.88 -5.48
C ALA A 159 -6.53 -1.20 -6.85
N ALA A 160 -5.89 -0.82 -7.95
CA ALA A 160 -6.47 -0.94 -9.29
C ALA A 160 -6.90 -2.38 -9.65
N PHE A 161 -6.15 -3.39 -9.21
CA PHE A 161 -6.51 -4.79 -9.44
C PHE A 161 -7.66 -5.29 -8.54
N HIS A 162 -7.88 -4.66 -7.39
CA HIS A 162 -8.82 -5.10 -6.36
C HIS A 162 -9.69 -3.91 -5.87
N PRO A 163 -10.39 -3.19 -6.77
CA PRO A 163 -11.06 -1.95 -6.43
C PRO A 163 -12.24 -2.15 -5.47
N ASP A 164 -12.80 -3.35 -5.39
CA ASP A 164 -13.86 -3.72 -4.44
C ASP A 164 -13.36 -3.90 -3.00
N GLN A 165 -12.05 -4.02 -2.80
CA GLN A 165 -11.49 -4.24 -1.47
C GLN A 165 -11.60 -2.98 -0.61
N VAL A 166 -12.21 -3.11 0.58
CA VAL A 166 -12.38 -2.04 1.58
C VAL A 166 -12.05 -2.54 2.99
N ARG A 167 -12.01 -1.62 3.95
CA ARG A 167 -11.99 -1.93 5.39
C ARG A 167 -13.31 -1.48 6.01
N VAL A 168 -13.75 -2.19 7.05
CA VAL A 168 -15.05 -1.98 7.69
C VAL A 168 -14.88 -1.84 9.19
N GLY A 169 -15.59 -0.90 9.81
CA GLY A 169 -15.56 -0.70 11.27
C GLY A 169 -14.22 -0.16 11.77
N MET A 170 -13.49 0.56 10.90
CA MET A 170 -12.24 1.21 11.30
C MET A 170 -12.57 2.36 12.26
N ASP A 171 -12.04 2.29 13.48
CA ASP A 171 -12.05 3.41 14.43
C ASP A 171 -10.88 4.33 14.09
N GLU A 172 -11.16 5.61 13.82
CA GLU A 172 -10.14 6.65 13.58
C GLU A 172 -9.17 6.80 14.76
N ARG A 173 -9.58 6.40 15.98
CA ARG A 173 -8.75 6.43 17.19
C ARG A 173 -7.81 5.23 17.30
N ARG A 174 -8.03 4.16 16.52
CA ARG A 174 -7.17 2.95 16.49
C ARG A 174 -7.00 2.38 15.08
N PRO A 175 -6.41 3.15 14.15
CA PRO A 175 -6.39 2.81 12.72
C PRO A 175 -5.56 1.56 12.37
N ALA A 176 -4.71 1.08 13.27
CA ALA A 176 -3.80 -0.05 13.00
C ALA A 176 -4.25 -1.41 13.56
N TYR A 177 -5.23 -1.43 14.46
CA TYR A 177 -5.76 -2.65 15.10
C TYR A 177 -7.29 -2.64 15.24
N GLY A 178 -7.95 -1.58 14.78
CA GLY A 178 -9.40 -1.49 14.68
C GLY A 178 -9.90 -2.13 13.39
N GLY A 179 -11.19 -2.40 13.34
CA GLY A 179 -11.85 -2.97 12.18
C GLY A 179 -12.48 -4.33 12.45
N LEU A 180 -13.62 -4.54 11.80
CA LEU A 180 -14.23 -5.86 11.72
C LEU A 180 -13.31 -6.78 10.93
N LEU A 181 -13.22 -8.04 11.36
CA LEU A 181 -12.56 -9.09 10.58
C LEU A 181 -13.59 -9.77 9.68
N SER A 182 -13.27 -9.91 8.40
CA SER A 182 -13.93 -10.70 7.38
C SER A 182 -13.31 -12.11 7.25
N PRO A 183 -13.86 -13.00 6.38
CA PRO A 183 -13.20 -14.26 6.01
C PRO A 183 -11.75 -14.08 5.52
N MET A 184 -11.44 -12.93 4.91
CA MET A 184 -10.14 -12.55 4.37
C MET A 184 -9.36 -11.59 5.29
N GLY A 185 -9.58 -11.65 6.60
CA GLY A 185 -8.92 -10.75 7.56
C GLY A 185 -9.56 -9.37 7.54
N HIS A 186 -8.79 -8.28 7.53
CA HIS A 186 -9.35 -6.92 7.54
C HIS A 186 -9.92 -6.46 6.18
N ALA A 187 -9.73 -7.26 5.12
CA ALA A 187 -10.20 -6.94 3.77
C ALA A 187 -11.66 -7.38 3.58
N HIS A 188 -12.53 -6.47 3.20
CA HIS A 188 -13.95 -6.71 2.89
C HIS A 188 -14.25 -6.35 1.44
N SER A 189 -15.39 -6.81 0.94
CA SER A 189 -15.96 -6.34 -0.34
C SER A 189 -16.91 -5.18 -0.09
N ALA A 190 -16.79 -4.11 -0.87
CA ALA A 190 -17.72 -2.99 -0.83
C ALA A 190 -19.10 -3.40 -1.35
N LEU A 191 -19.16 -4.22 -2.40
CA LEU A 191 -20.40 -4.76 -2.95
C LEU A 191 -21.12 -5.68 -1.96
N ALA A 192 -20.40 -6.59 -1.28
CA ALA A 192 -20.99 -7.43 -0.24
C ALA A 192 -21.51 -6.59 0.93
N LEU A 193 -20.73 -5.60 1.38
CA LEU A 193 -21.16 -4.71 2.46
C LEU A 193 -22.42 -3.91 2.08
N PHE A 194 -22.46 -3.36 0.86
CA PHE A 194 -23.63 -2.67 0.34
C PHE A 194 -24.85 -3.59 0.32
N GLY A 195 -24.73 -4.80 -0.23
CA GLY A 195 -25.82 -5.77 -0.30
C GLY A 195 -26.41 -6.07 1.07
N HIS A 196 -25.53 -6.30 2.07
CA HIS A 196 -25.96 -6.51 3.44
C HIS A 196 -26.72 -5.31 4.02
N LEU A 197 -26.15 -4.11 3.95
CA LEU A 197 -26.73 -2.88 4.53
C LEU A 197 -28.02 -2.41 3.84
N GLU A 198 -28.27 -2.86 2.62
CA GLU A 198 -29.49 -2.56 1.85
C GLU A 198 -30.55 -3.65 1.93
N GLY A 199 -30.32 -4.70 2.73
CA GLY A 199 -31.21 -5.83 2.88
C GLY A 199 -31.34 -6.69 1.63
N VAL A 200 -30.34 -6.65 0.74
CA VAL A 200 -30.29 -7.44 -0.48
C VAL A 200 -29.87 -8.87 -0.13
N GLY A 201 -30.58 -9.86 -0.67
CA GLY A 201 -30.26 -11.28 -0.51
C GLY A 201 -28.91 -11.67 -1.13
N LEU A 202 -28.47 -12.90 -0.85
CA LEU A 202 -27.20 -13.43 -1.37
C LEU A 202 -27.14 -13.41 -2.90
N ASP A 203 -28.17 -13.92 -3.59
CA ASP A 203 -28.18 -14.01 -5.05
C ASP A 203 -28.19 -12.62 -5.72
N GLY A 204 -29.01 -11.71 -5.20
CA GLY A 204 -29.03 -10.32 -5.67
C GLY A 204 -27.68 -9.62 -5.47
N THR A 205 -27.00 -9.89 -4.35
CA THR A 205 -25.67 -9.35 -4.08
C THR A 205 -24.62 -9.93 -5.02
N LEU A 206 -24.72 -11.22 -5.36
CA LEU A 206 -23.85 -11.85 -6.36
C LEU A 206 -24.04 -11.23 -7.74
N GLY A 207 -25.28 -10.83 -8.09
CA GLY A 207 -25.59 -10.08 -9.30
C GLY A 207 -24.93 -8.69 -9.40
N LEU A 208 -24.39 -8.16 -8.30
CA LEU A 208 -23.62 -6.91 -8.32
C LEU A 208 -22.19 -7.08 -8.84
N TYR A 209 -21.66 -8.31 -8.88
CA TYR A 209 -20.31 -8.61 -9.37
C TYR A 209 -20.32 -8.76 -10.89
N ASP A 210 -20.63 -7.65 -11.56
CA ASP A 210 -20.87 -7.57 -12.99
C ASP A 210 -20.08 -6.41 -13.61
N GLY A 211 -19.56 -6.63 -14.82
CA GLY A 211 -18.73 -5.64 -15.53
C GLY A 211 -19.43 -4.29 -15.76
N ARG A 212 -20.75 -4.27 -15.97
CA ARG A 212 -21.48 -3.00 -16.10
C ARG A 212 -21.50 -2.25 -14.78
N ILE A 213 -21.70 -2.95 -13.66
CA ILE A 213 -21.63 -2.34 -12.32
C ILE A 213 -20.24 -1.79 -12.04
N TYR A 214 -19.19 -2.52 -12.43
CA TYR A 214 -17.81 -2.06 -12.29
C TYR A 214 -17.56 -0.75 -13.05
N GLY A 215 -18.11 -0.62 -14.26
CA GLY A 215 -18.05 0.62 -15.04
C GLY A 215 -18.74 1.79 -14.33
N GLU A 216 -19.98 1.61 -13.88
CA GLU A 216 -20.74 2.66 -13.17
C GLU A 216 -20.07 3.09 -11.85
N LEU A 217 -19.37 2.17 -11.17
CA LEU A 217 -18.64 2.45 -9.94
C LEU A 217 -17.20 2.95 -10.16
N GLY A 218 -16.76 3.08 -11.42
CA GLY A 218 -15.42 3.55 -11.78
C GLY A 218 -14.30 2.57 -11.41
N TYR A 219 -14.56 1.27 -11.36
CA TYR A 219 -13.56 0.24 -11.02
C TYR A 219 -12.46 0.12 -12.08
N TYR A 220 -12.77 0.45 -13.33
CA TYR A 220 -11.80 0.48 -14.43
C TYR A 220 -10.88 1.70 -14.41
N ASP A 221 -11.23 2.76 -13.68
CA ASP A 221 -10.51 4.05 -13.71
C ASP A 221 -9.47 4.18 -12.58
N GLN A 222 -9.18 3.09 -11.87
CA GLN A 222 -8.37 3.11 -10.65
C GLN A 222 -6.86 3.06 -10.90
N TRP A 223 -6.42 2.79 -12.13
CA TRP A 223 -4.99 2.67 -12.45
C TRP A 223 -4.21 3.95 -12.13
N ASN A 224 -4.63 5.08 -12.70
CA ASN A 224 -3.92 6.35 -12.56
C ASN A 224 -3.89 6.82 -11.10
N ALA A 225 -5.01 6.69 -10.38
CA ALA A 225 -5.07 7.01 -8.96
C ALA A 225 -4.18 6.10 -8.11
N SER A 226 -4.12 4.80 -8.42
CA SER A 226 -3.25 3.85 -7.72
C SER A 226 -1.77 4.11 -8.01
N ALA A 227 -1.41 4.40 -9.25
CA ALA A 227 -0.05 4.75 -9.65
C ALA A 227 0.42 6.05 -8.98
N GLU A 228 -0.45 7.06 -8.93
CA GLU A 228 -0.14 8.31 -8.24
C GLU A 228 -0.01 8.12 -6.72
N GLY A 229 -0.91 7.35 -6.11
CA GLY A 229 -0.79 6.97 -4.71
C GLY A 229 0.53 6.27 -4.39
N LEU A 230 0.95 5.33 -5.26
CA LEU A 230 2.23 4.66 -5.14
C LEU A 230 3.41 5.65 -5.24
N ARG A 231 3.39 6.58 -6.19
CA ARG A 231 4.41 7.65 -6.31
C ARG A 231 4.49 8.51 -5.06
N VAL A 232 3.35 8.92 -4.50
CA VAL A 232 3.31 9.71 -3.27
C VAL A 232 3.95 8.93 -2.11
N LEU A 233 3.61 7.65 -1.95
CA LEU A 233 4.21 6.78 -0.91
C LEU A 233 5.71 6.57 -1.14
N GLY A 234 6.15 6.42 -2.39
CA GLY A 234 7.56 6.38 -2.76
C GLY A 234 8.28 7.67 -2.37
N ALA A 235 7.76 8.82 -2.79
CA ALA A 235 8.34 10.14 -2.52
C ALA A 235 8.46 10.42 -1.01
N GLN A 236 7.47 10.01 -0.20
CA GLN A 236 7.52 10.12 1.26
C GLN A 236 8.69 9.33 1.88
N ALA A 237 9.05 8.19 1.29
CA ALA A 237 10.22 7.41 1.68
C ALA A 237 11.51 7.85 0.95
N GLY A 238 11.42 8.77 -0.01
CA GLY A 238 12.50 9.15 -0.92
C GLY A 238 12.91 8.03 -1.89
N TYR A 239 11.94 7.30 -2.42
CA TYR A 239 12.09 6.18 -3.35
C TYR A 239 11.27 6.47 -4.61
N ASP A 240 11.80 6.15 -5.78
CA ASP A 240 11.10 6.34 -7.06
C ASP A 240 10.61 5.00 -7.60
N PHE A 241 9.28 4.90 -7.79
CA PHE A 241 8.63 3.68 -8.27
C PHE A 241 8.35 3.67 -9.77
N ASP A 242 8.67 4.73 -10.53
CA ASP A 242 8.22 4.81 -11.93
C ASP A 242 8.77 3.66 -12.79
N ALA A 243 10.08 3.40 -12.70
CA ALA A 243 10.70 2.29 -13.42
C ALA A 243 10.20 0.93 -12.91
N ASP A 244 9.92 0.82 -11.62
CA ASP A 244 9.48 -0.41 -10.97
C ASP A 244 8.06 -0.78 -11.38
N LEU A 245 7.15 0.18 -11.37
CA LEU A 245 5.77 0.01 -11.79
C LEU A 245 5.67 -0.48 -13.24
N ILE A 246 6.53 0.04 -14.13
CA ILE A 246 6.62 -0.44 -15.52
C ILE A 246 7.06 -1.91 -15.56
N ARG A 247 8.07 -2.31 -14.78
CA ARG A 247 8.54 -3.70 -14.75
C ARG A 247 7.50 -4.63 -14.14
N TRP A 248 6.88 -4.24 -13.04
CA TRP A 248 5.87 -5.05 -12.35
C TRP A 248 4.61 -5.22 -13.19
N SER A 249 4.12 -4.16 -13.83
CA SER A 249 2.92 -4.22 -14.69
C SER A 249 3.10 -5.15 -15.90
N ARG A 250 4.31 -5.25 -16.47
CA ARG A 250 4.63 -6.21 -17.55
C ARG A 250 4.55 -7.67 -17.11
N ARG A 251 4.64 -7.95 -15.80
CA ARG A 251 4.46 -9.29 -15.22
C ARG A 251 2.99 -9.61 -14.89
N GLY A 252 2.07 -8.70 -15.21
CA GLY A 252 0.65 -8.82 -14.90
C GLY A 252 0.29 -8.28 -13.51
N CYS A 253 -0.67 -8.93 -12.84
CA CYS A 253 -1.04 -8.54 -11.48
C CYS A 253 0.12 -8.80 -10.51
N PHE A 254 0.66 -7.73 -9.91
CA PHE A 254 1.78 -7.76 -8.96
C PHE A 254 1.34 -7.70 -7.50
N MET A 255 0.06 -7.89 -7.23
CA MET A 255 -0.57 -7.76 -5.92
C MET A 255 -1.37 -9.03 -5.57
N HIS A 256 -1.27 -9.50 -4.33
CA HIS A 256 -2.19 -10.51 -3.75
C HIS A 256 -3.44 -9.88 -3.18
N SER A 257 -3.31 -8.69 -2.60
CA SER A 257 -4.37 -7.80 -2.16
C SER A 257 -3.90 -6.38 -2.41
N ASP A 258 -4.74 -5.37 -2.24
CA ASP A 258 -4.37 -3.97 -2.48
C ASP A 258 -3.12 -3.47 -1.71
N ASN A 259 -2.68 -4.14 -0.64
CA ASN A 259 -1.53 -3.79 0.18
C ASN A 259 -0.54 -4.95 0.42
N HIS A 260 -0.76 -6.11 -0.21
CA HIS A 260 0.19 -7.23 -0.18
C HIS A 260 0.73 -7.45 -1.58
N PRO A 261 1.90 -6.89 -1.92
CA PRO A 261 2.51 -7.17 -3.20
C PRO A 261 3.01 -8.61 -3.29
N LYS A 262 3.22 -9.09 -4.51
CA LYS A 262 3.91 -10.36 -4.76
C LYS A 262 5.37 -10.26 -4.34
N MET A 263 5.98 -11.39 -4.03
CA MET A 263 7.30 -11.39 -3.42
C MET A 263 8.42 -10.79 -4.29
N TYR A 264 8.32 -10.88 -5.61
CA TYR A 264 9.27 -10.23 -6.52
C TYR A 264 9.28 -8.70 -6.42
N VAL A 265 8.15 -8.09 -6.02
CA VAL A 265 8.06 -6.64 -5.77
C VAL A 265 8.86 -6.29 -4.51
N ALA A 266 8.74 -7.11 -3.46
CA ALA A 266 9.54 -6.95 -2.24
C ALA A 266 11.04 -7.18 -2.49
N ALA A 267 11.37 -8.10 -3.41
CA ALA A 267 12.74 -8.34 -3.86
C ALA A 267 13.34 -7.12 -4.58
N ASP A 268 12.61 -6.52 -5.53
CA ASP A 268 13.03 -5.28 -6.20
C ASP A 268 13.16 -4.12 -5.20
N LEU A 269 12.22 -4.03 -4.26
CA LEU A 269 12.29 -3.01 -3.21
C LEU A 269 13.52 -3.20 -2.32
N ALA A 270 13.85 -4.44 -1.94
CA ALA A 270 15.06 -4.75 -1.17
C ALA A 270 16.32 -4.30 -1.91
N ARG A 271 16.45 -4.61 -3.21
CA ARG A 271 17.58 -4.15 -4.04
C ARG A 271 17.71 -2.64 -4.05
N GLY A 272 16.64 -1.90 -4.37
CA GLY A 272 16.70 -0.44 -4.40
C GLY A 272 16.96 0.19 -3.02
N LEU A 273 16.51 -0.44 -1.93
CA LEU A 273 16.83 -0.01 -0.56
C LEU A 273 18.30 -0.23 -0.20
N LEU A 274 18.88 -1.36 -0.62
CA LEU A 274 20.31 -1.64 -0.46
C LEU A 274 21.16 -0.66 -1.28
N ASP A 275 20.77 -0.40 -2.54
CA ASP A 275 21.42 0.60 -3.41
C ASP A 275 21.39 1.99 -2.76
N LYS A 276 20.22 2.41 -2.27
CA LYS A 276 20.05 3.67 -1.54
C LYS A 276 20.88 3.75 -0.27
N ALA A 277 21.07 2.62 0.41
CA ALA A 277 21.90 2.52 1.61
C ALA A 277 23.39 2.33 1.31
N GLY A 278 23.80 2.28 0.03
CA GLY A 278 25.20 2.05 -0.38
C GLY A 278 25.73 0.67 0.05
N ILE A 279 24.85 -0.33 0.17
CA ILE A 279 25.20 -1.69 0.58
C ILE A 279 25.30 -2.55 -0.69
N PRO A 280 26.51 -3.03 -1.06
CA PRO A 280 26.64 -3.94 -2.18
C PRO A 280 25.99 -5.28 -1.85
N TYR A 281 25.34 -5.89 -2.83
CA TYR A 281 24.76 -7.22 -2.74
C TYR A 281 25.16 -8.07 -3.95
N VAL A 282 25.02 -9.39 -3.81
CA VAL A 282 25.31 -10.32 -4.90
C VAL A 282 24.15 -10.31 -5.88
N PRO A 283 24.38 -10.08 -7.18
CA PRO A 283 23.35 -10.26 -8.18
C PRO A 283 22.89 -11.72 -8.20
N CYS A 284 21.62 -11.95 -7.90
CA CYS A 284 21.00 -13.27 -7.98
C CYS A 284 19.56 -13.18 -8.46
N ASP A 285 19.11 -14.24 -9.10
CA ASP A 285 17.71 -14.43 -9.45
C ASP A 285 16.91 -14.87 -8.23
N LEU A 286 16.39 -13.89 -7.49
CA LEU A 286 15.57 -14.18 -6.31
C LEU A 286 14.28 -14.92 -6.65
N ASP A 287 13.74 -14.81 -7.87
CA ASP A 287 12.50 -15.50 -8.23
C ASP A 287 12.68 -17.04 -8.18
N SER A 288 13.92 -17.52 -8.33
CA SER A 288 14.27 -18.94 -8.24
C SER A 288 14.34 -19.49 -6.80
N TYR A 289 14.46 -18.63 -5.78
CA TYR A 289 14.73 -19.06 -4.38
C TYR A 289 13.72 -18.52 -3.37
N LEU A 290 13.09 -17.39 -3.67
CA LEU A 290 12.32 -16.62 -2.72
C LEU A 290 10.87 -17.13 -2.68
N ALA A 291 10.55 -17.86 -1.62
CA ALA A 291 9.17 -18.25 -1.34
C ALA A 291 8.30 -17.01 -1.12
N ASP A 292 7.11 -16.98 -1.72
CA ASP A 292 6.17 -15.88 -1.53
C ASP A 292 5.49 -15.98 -0.17
N THR A 293 6.03 -15.27 0.82
CA THR A 293 5.51 -15.26 2.19
C THR A 293 4.35 -14.28 2.38
N LEU A 294 4.17 -13.31 1.47
CA LEU A 294 3.08 -12.34 1.53
C LEU A 294 1.73 -12.97 1.16
N ILE A 295 1.73 -14.10 0.45
CA ILE A 295 0.53 -14.92 0.23
C ILE A 295 -0.14 -15.36 1.55
N ALA A 296 0.58 -15.34 2.67
CA ALA A 296 0.03 -15.64 3.99
C ALA A 296 -1.03 -14.62 4.44
N GLY A 297 -1.09 -13.44 3.81
CA GLY A 297 -2.20 -12.49 3.99
C GLY A 297 -3.52 -12.95 3.35
N GLY A 298 -3.48 -13.99 2.53
CA GLY A 298 -4.53 -14.40 1.61
C GLY A 298 -4.43 -13.67 0.26
N THR A 299 -5.08 -14.24 -0.74
CA THR A 299 -5.13 -13.69 -2.11
C THR A 299 -6.56 -13.33 -2.47
N TRP A 300 -6.75 -12.07 -2.86
CA TRP A 300 -7.96 -11.55 -3.45
C TRP A 300 -7.92 -11.76 -4.97
N PRO A 301 -9.01 -12.21 -5.60
CA PRO A 301 -9.02 -12.41 -7.05
C PRO A 301 -9.11 -11.08 -7.80
N VAL A 302 -8.45 -10.99 -8.96
CA VAL A 302 -8.80 -9.97 -9.96
C VAL A 302 -10.04 -10.46 -10.69
N TYR A 303 -11.17 -9.77 -10.52
CA TYR A 303 -12.43 -10.20 -11.14
C TYR A 303 -12.33 -10.23 -12.67
N PRO A 304 -13.02 -11.16 -13.36
CA PRO A 304 -12.80 -11.41 -14.78
C PRO A 304 -12.90 -10.16 -15.68
N ASP A 305 -13.88 -9.28 -15.45
CA ASP A 305 -14.01 -8.06 -16.26
C ASP A 305 -12.92 -7.02 -16.00
N ILE A 306 -12.46 -6.91 -14.74
CA ILE A 306 -11.32 -6.05 -14.36
C ILE A 306 -10.03 -6.62 -14.97
N ALA A 307 -9.87 -7.94 -14.90
CA ALA A 307 -8.73 -8.65 -15.45
C ALA A 307 -8.63 -8.47 -16.96
N ARG A 308 -9.76 -8.60 -17.68
CA ARG A 308 -9.85 -8.33 -19.12
C ARG A 308 -9.50 -6.88 -19.45
N HIS A 309 -10.02 -5.92 -18.67
CA HIS A 309 -9.72 -4.50 -18.86
C HIS A 309 -8.22 -4.20 -18.74
N TYR A 310 -7.53 -4.77 -17.76
CA TYR A 310 -6.10 -4.55 -17.53
C TYR A 310 -5.17 -5.55 -18.25
N GLY A 311 -5.70 -6.50 -19.01
CA GLY A 311 -4.90 -7.51 -19.71
C GLY A 311 -4.14 -8.47 -18.80
N VAL A 312 -4.72 -8.83 -17.65
CA VAL A 312 -4.12 -9.76 -16.65
C VAL A 312 -4.99 -11.01 -16.46
N PRO A 313 -4.47 -12.11 -15.88
CA PRO A 313 -5.29 -13.26 -15.53
C PRO A 313 -6.33 -12.91 -14.45
N GLY A 314 -7.57 -13.36 -14.65
CA GLY A 314 -8.68 -13.15 -13.72
C GLY A 314 -9.32 -14.43 -13.24
N ASN A 315 -9.97 -14.39 -12.08
CA ASN A 315 -10.79 -15.47 -11.53
C ASN A 315 -11.75 -14.92 -10.45
N THR A 316 -12.44 -15.79 -9.73
CA THR A 316 -13.36 -15.43 -8.63
C THR A 316 -13.11 -16.25 -7.36
N LEU A 317 -11.89 -16.82 -7.24
CA LEU A 317 -11.47 -17.64 -6.11
C LEU A 317 -10.62 -16.83 -5.14
N PHE A 318 -11.06 -16.79 -3.90
CA PHE A 318 -10.32 -16.19 -2.79
C PHE A 318 -9.45 -17.27 -2.17
N PHE A 319 -8.18 -16.99 -1.92
CA PHE A 319 -7.29 -17.94 -1.24
C PHE A 319 -7.05 -17.50 0.20
N LYS A 320 -7.37 -18.37 1.16
CA LYS A 320 -7.07 -18.17 2.58
C LYS A 320 -5.99 -19.17 3.00
N VAL A 321 -4.86 -18.65 3.46
CA VAL A 321 -3.78 -19.50 3.98
C VAL A 321 -4.19 -20.18 5.28
N GLU A 322 -3.44 -21.23 5.60
CA GLU A 322 -3.50 -21.88 6.89
C GLU A 322 -3.00 -20.97 8.03
N THR A 323 -3.79 -20.87 9.09
CA THR A 323 -3.39 -20.28 10.36
C THR A 323 -4.07 -21.03 11.49
N PRO A 324 -3.58 -20.94 12.74
CA PRO A 324 -4.28 -21.53 13.89
C PRO A 324 -5.74 -21.09 14.03
N ARG A 325 -6.11 -19.92 13.48
CA ARG A 325 -7.48 -19.39 13.50
C ARG A 325 -8.30 -19.76 12.27
N SER A 326 -7.67 -19.95 11.12
CA SER A 326 -8.37 -20.24 9.85
C SER A 326 -8.46 -21.74 9.54
N GLY A 327 -7.69 -22.59 10.22
CA GLY A 327 -7.56 -24.01 9.84
C GLY A 327 -6.79 -24.17 8.52
N PRO A 328 -6.88 -25.33 7.84
CA PRO A 328 -6.13 -25.61 6.63
C PRO A 328 -6.32 -24.57 5.52
N ALA A 329 -5.27 -24.40 4.70
CA ALA A 329 -5.30 -23.52 3.54
C ALA A 329 -6.42 -23.95 2.58
N ARG A 330 -7.19 -22.99 2.07
CA ARG A 330 -8.34 -23.28 1.19
C ARG A 330 -8.62 -22.15 0.22
N THR A 331 -9.29 -22.50 -0.87
CA THR A 331 -9.95 -21.56 -1.76
C THR A 331 -11.43 -21.41 -1.40
N MET A 332 -11.98 -20.21 -1.56
CA MET A 332 -13.40 -19.91 -1.40
C MET A 332 -13.94 -19.33 -2.71
N THR A 333 -15.10 -19.79 -3.16
CA THR A 333 -15.82 -19.17 -4.27
C THR A 333 -16.35 -17.81 -3.87
N LEU A 334 -16.70 -16.96 -4.85
CA LEU A 334 -17.37 -15.68 -4.60
C LEU A 334 -18.63 -15.84 -3.75
N ARG A 335 -19.49 -16.83 -4.04
CA ARG A 335 -20.69 -17.13 -3.24
C ARG A 335 -20.33 -17.42 -1.78
N ALA A 336 -19.39 -18.35 -1.54
CA ALA A 336 -18.97 -18.70 -0.19
C ALA A 336 -18.35 -17.52 0.55
N PHE A 337 -17.61 -16.66 -0.15
CA PHE A 337 -17.04 -15.44 0.41
C PHE A 337 -18.12 -14.43 0.83
N VAL A 338 -19.10 -14.15 -0.04
CA VAL A 338 -20.20 -13.22 0.26
C VAL A 338 -21.07 -13.75 1.40
N GLU A 339 -21.40 -15.04 1.38
CA GLU A 339 -22.16 -15.69 2.45
C GLU A 339 -21.45 -15.62 3.81
N ALA A 340 -20.16 -15.94 3.86
CA ALA A 340 -19.36 -15.84 5.08
C ALA A 340 -19.18 -14.39 5.54
N SER A 341 -19.12 -13.43 4.61
CA SER A 341 -19.11 -12.00 4.93
C SER A 341 -20.43 -11.56 5.57
N PHE A 342 -21.57 -11.97 5.00
CA PHE A 342 -22.90 -11.70 5.55
C PHE A 342 -23.08 -12.30 6.93
N ALA A 343 -22.66 -13.56 7.12
CA ALA A 343 -22.67 -14.21 8.43
C ALA A 343 -21.90 -13.38 9.45
N ARG A 344 -20.77 -12.81 9.06
CA ARG A 344 -19.98 -11.95 9.93
C ARG A 344 -20.66 -10.61 10.21
N TYR A 345 -21.21 -9.95 9.19
CA TYR A 345 -21.89 -8.67 9.37
C TYR A 345 -23.08 -8.76 10.33
N ARG A 346 -23.86 -9.85 10.27
CA ARG A 346 -24.95 -10.13 11.22
C ARG A 346 -24.52 -10.27 12.69
N THR A 347 -23.23 -10.45 12.97
CA THR A 347 -22.73 -10.58 14.36
C THR A 347 -22.48 -9.23 15.04
N VAL A 348 -22.62 -8.12 14.31
CA VAL A 348 -22.42 -6.77 14.83
C VAL A 348 -23.58 -5.85 14.41
N PRO A 349 -23.88 -4.78 15.16
CA PRO A 349 -24.87 -3.79 14.73
C PRO A 349 -24.45 -3.09 13.43
N ASP A 350 -25.43 -2.69 12.61
CA ASP A 350 -25.20 -2.00 11.34
C ASP A 350 -24.40 -0.70 11.52
N GLU A 351 -24.58 -0.01 12.65
CA GLU A 351 -23.85 1.22 12.98
C GLU A 351 -22.34 0.99 13.14
N ALA A 352 -21.94 -0.25 13.46
CA ALA A 352 -20.52 -0.64 13.54
C ALA A 352 -19.93 -1.00 12.16
N LEU A 353 -20.76 -1.14 11.13
CA LEU A 353 -20.36 -1.49 9.76
C LEU A 353 -19.98 -0.24 8.94
N THR A 354 -19.08 0.58 9.49
CA THR A 354 -18.69 1.85 8.88
C THR A 354 -17.72 1.66 7.71
N CYS A 355 -18.03 2.27 6.57
CA CYS A 355 -17.16 2.35 5.40
C CYS A 355 -17.51 3.59 4.57
N ALA A 356 -16.58 4.55 4.44
CA ALA A 356 -16.86 5.83 3.77
C ALA A 356 -17.36 5.65 2.32
N ARG A 357 -16.78 4.71 1.57
CA ARG A 357 -17.18 4.42 0.19
C ARG A 357 -18.62 3.93 0.10
N VAL A 358 -18.98 2.93 0.90
CA VAL A 358 -20.33 2.35 0.87
C VAL A 358 -21.35 3.34 1.44
N ALA A 359 -20.98 4.12 2.45
CA ALA A 359 -21.81 5.22 2.94
C ALA A 359 -22.11 6.26 1.83
N ALA A 360 -21.10 6.62 1.03
CA ALA A 360 -21.28 7.52 -0.11
C ALA A 360 -22.25 6.94 -1.17
N TRP A 361 -22.13 5.65 -1.49
CA TRP A 361 -23.07 4.99 -2.42
C TRP A 361 -24.50 4.96 -1.90
N ARG A 362 -24.70 4.76 -0.59
CA ARG A 362 -26.03 4.76 0.03
C ARG A 362 -26.63 6.16 0.12
N ALA A 363 -25.79 7.19 0.24
CA ALA A 363 -26.21 8.58 0.30
C ALA A 363 -26.55 9.16 -1.09
N ASP A 364 -25.95 8.64 -2.16
CA ASP A 364 -26.26 9.03 -3.55
C ASP A 364 -27.48 8.24 -4.08
N PRO A 365 -28.64 8.88 -4.32
CA PRO A 365 -29.84 8.19 -4.77
C PRO A 365 -29.69 7.51 -6.14
N ALA A 366 -28.85 8.07 -7.04
CA ALA A 366 -28.65 7.51 -8.36
C ALA A 366 -27.83 6.22 -8.28
N ILE A 367 -26.70 6.25 -7.55
CA ILE A 367 -25.86 5.05 -7.35
C ILE A 367 -26.64 3.98 -6.58
N ARG A 368 -27.29 4.35 -5.47
CA ARG A 368 -28.09 3.41 -4.66
C ARG A 368 -29.21 2.78 -5.49
N GLY A 369 -29.95 3.58 -6.26
CA GLY A 369 -31.03 3.10 -7.12
C GLY A 369 -30.53 2.14 -8.18
N MET A 370 -29.42 2.46 -8.84
CA MET A 370 -28.77 1.61 -9.85
C MET A 370 -28.34 0.27 -9.25
N LEU A 371 -27.71 0.26 -8.08
CA LEU A 371 -27.28 -0.97 -7.40
C LEU A 371 -28.47 -1.81 -6.94
N ARG A 372 -29.51 -1.22 -6.34
CA ARG A 372 -30.72 -1.96 -5.93
C ARG A 372 -31.46 -2.55 -7.12
N ALA A 373 -31.59 -1.80 -8.21
CA ALA A 373 -32.19 -2.31 -9.45
C ALA A 373 -31.37 -3.45 -10.06
N ALA A 374 -30.05 -3.41 -9.93
CA ALA A 374 -29.20 -4.50 -10.39
C ALA A 374 -29.28 -5.76 -9.54
N ALA A 375 -29.41 -5.59 -8.23
CA ALA A 375 -29.56 -6.69 -7.29
C ALA A 375 -30.94 -7.35 -7.29
N GLY A 376 -31.98 -6.67 -7.79
CA GLY A 376 -33.32 -7.22 -7.91
C GLY A 376 -33.60 -7.99 -9.20
N ARG A 377 -32.58 -8.18 -10.04
CA ARG A 377 -32.67 -8.90 -11.32
C ARG A 377 -32.47 -10.39 -11.19
#